data_AF-A0A925TN41-F1
#
_entry.id   AF-A0A925TN41-F1
#
_cell.length_a   1.000
_cell.length_b   1.000
_cell.length_c   1.000
_cell.angle_alpha   90.00
_cell.angle_beta   90.00
_cell.angle_gamma   90.00
#
_symmetry.space_group_name_H-M   'P 1'
#
loop_
_entity.id
_entity.type
_entity.pdbx_description
1 polymer ?
#
loop_
_entity_poly.entity_id
_entity_poly.type
_entity_poly.pdbx_seq_one_letter_code
_entity_poly.pdbx_strand_id
1 'polypeptide(L)'
;MALPKKILSRQKEITALFFEALEKHIADILSGKAKESYHIKEFARILFIHPTHLSNTIKLQTGKSPCDFLEARLVEEAKRLLSESTLSIADIATKLTFKEATNFTKFFKRFAGMTPKQYRAQFIDS
;
A
#
# COMPACT_ATOMS: atom_id res chain seq x y z
N MET A 1 19.97 7.25 -31.32
CA MET A 1 19.39 8.50 -30.77
C MET A 1 19.13 8.25 -29.29
N ALA A 2 19.97 8.76 -28.39
CA ALA A 2 19.91 8.47 -26.95
C ALA A 2 19.18 9.62 -26.21
N LEU A 3 18.22 9.26 -25.36
CA LEU A 3 17.43 10.22 -24.58
C LEU A 3 18.32 10.98 -23.56
N PRO A 4 18.11 12.30 -23.35
CA PRO A 4 18.98 13.11 -22.51
C PRO A 4 18.91 12.78 -21.00
N LYS A 5 20.08 12.68 -20.35
CA LYS A 5 20.30 12.25 -18.95
C LYS A 5 19.55 13.05 -17.86
N LYS A 6 19.15 14.31 -18.10
CA LYS A 6 18.46 15.16 -17.10
C LYS A 6 17.04 14.69 -16.75
N ILE A 7 16.30 14.13 -17.71
CA ILE A 7 14.90 13.73 -17.52
C ILE A 7 14.81 12.45 -16.66
N LEU A 8 15.79 11.54 -16.81
CA LEU A 8 15.88 10.32 -16.01
C LEU A 8 16.10 10.62 -14.52
N SER A 9 16.74 11.74 -14.18
CA SER A 9 16.94 12.20 -12.79
C SER A 9 15.61 12.49 -12.11
N ARG A 10 14.79 13.34 -12.74
CA ARG A 10 13.52 13.79 -12.15
C ARG A 10 12.54 12.65 -11.96
N GLN A 11 12.43 11.73 -12.92
CA GLN A 11 11.54 10.58 -12.79
C GLN A 11 11.98 9.68 -11.62
N LYS A 12 13.28 9.42 -11.47
CA LYS A 12 13.82 8.66 -10.33
C LYS A 12 13.57 9.36 -9.00
N GLU A 13 13.74 10.68 -8.94
CA GLU A 13 13.41 11.48 -7.74
C GLU A 13 11.93 11.39 -7.37
N ILE A 14 11.01 11.55 -8.34
CA ILE A 14 9.57 11.38 -8.11
C ILE A 14 9.27 9.99 -7.56
N THR A 15 9.88 8.96 -8.16
CA THR A 15 9.70 7.58 -7.73
C THR A 15 10.21 7.35 -6.31
N ALA A 16 11.38 7.88 -5.95
CA ALA A 16 11.92 7.78 -4.60
C ALA A 16 11.03 8.49 -3.57
N LEU A 17 10.62 9.73 -3.86
CA LEU A 17 9.72 10.50 -2.99
C LEU A 17 8.34 9.84 -2.83
N PHE A 18 7.84 9.19 -3.88
CA PHE A 18 6.59 8.43 -3.80
C PHE A 18 6.73 7.26 -2.82
N PHE A 19 7.82 6.49 -2.90
CA PHE A 19 8.03 5.38 -1.99
C PHE A 19 8.22 5.85 -0.54
N GLU A 20 8.96 6.95 -0.31
CA GLU A 20 9.08 7.54 1.01
C GLU A 20 7.71 7.97 1.59
N ALA A 21 6.89 8.65 0.77
CA ALA A 21 5.54 9.04 1.16
C ALA A 21 4.63 7.83 1.42
N LEU A 22 4.79 6.76 0.64
CA LEU A 22 4.08 5.49 0.82
C LEU A 22 4.45 4.83 2.15
N GLU A 23 5.73 4.66 2.44
CA GLU A 23 6.19 4.08 3.71
C GLU A 23 5.68 4.86 4.92
N LYS A 24 5.79 6.20 4.85
CA LYS A 24 5.28 7.08 5.89
C LYS A 24 3.77 6.90 6.08
N HIS A 25 3.02 6.82 5.00
CA HIS A 25 1.57 6.64 5.08
C HIS A 25 1.18 5.29 5.68
N ILE A 26 1.88 4.20 5.32
CA ILE A 26 1.68 2.89 5.94
C ILE A 26 1.96 2.95 7.45
N ALA A 27 3.04 3.61 7.87
CA ALA A 27 3.32 3.82 9.29
C ALA A 27 2.24 4.64 10.01
N ASP A 28 1.70 5.68 9.35
CA ASP A 28 0.60 6.48 9.88
C ASP A 28 -0.70 5.68 10.03
N ILE A 29 -1.00 4.77 9.09
CA ILE A 29 -2.11 3.80 9.22
C ILE A 29 -1.90 2.92 10.45
N LEU A 30 -0.71 2.32 10.59
CA LEU A 30 -0.45 1.37 11.67
C LEU A 30 -0.38 2.01 13.05
N SER A 31 0.04 3.26 13.13
CA SER A 31 0.00 4.04 14.37
C SER A 31 -1.41 4.59 14.69
N GLY A 32 -2.38 4.44 13.79
CA GLY A 32 -3.74 4.97 13.94
C GLY A 32 -3.87 6.47 13.67
N LYS A 33 -2.80 7.13 13.18
CA LYS A 33 -2.81 8.55 12.77
C LYS A 33 -3.63 8.76 11.50
N ALA A 34 -3.59 7.82 10.56
CA ALA A 34 -4.39 7.85 9.35
C ALA A 34 -5.68 7.05 9.54
N LYS A 35 -6.83 7.71 9.34
CA LYS A 35 -8.16 7.07 9.41
C LYS A 35 -8.62 6.49 8.07
N GLU A 36 -8.03 6.96 6.98
CA GLU A 36 -8.33 6.54 5.62
C GLU A 36 -7.05 6.33 4.84
N SER A 37 -7.05 5.34 3.95
CA SER A 37 -5.97 5.11 3.01
C SER A 37 -5.92 6.22 1.95
N TYR A 38 -4.71 6.66 1.60
CA TYR A 38 -4.49 7.64 0.55
C TYR A 38 -4.89 7.10 -0.81
N HIS A 39 -5.39 8.01 -1.65
CA HIS A 39 -5.46 7.80 -3.08
C HIS A 39 -4.29 8.50 -3.76
N ILE A 40 -4.17 8.29 -5.07
CA ILE A 40 -3.12 8.92 -5.89
C ILE A 40 -3.08 10.46 -5.74
N LYS A 41 -4.22 11.09 -5.49
CA LYS A 41 -4.31 12.56 -5.35
C LYS A 41 -3.59 13.06 -4.10
N GLU A 42 -3.62 12.31 -3.00
CA GLU A 42 -2.94 12.66 -1.75
C GLU A 42 -1.43 12.58 -1.93
N PHE A 43 -0.92 11.50 -2.53
CA PHE A 43 0.50 11.39 -2.86
C PHE A 43 0.96 12.52 -3.79
N ALA A 44 0.17 12.80 -4.84
CA ALA A 44 0.48 13.87 -5.78
C ALA A 44 0.52 15.26 -5.12
N ARG A 45 -0.38 15.51 -4.14
CA ARG A 45 -0.40 16.73 -3.33
C ARG A 45 0.85 16.86 -2.47
N ILE A 46 1.29 15.79 -1.81
CA ILE A 46 2.53 15.77 -1.00
C ILE A 46 3.77 16.06 -1.86
N LEU A 47 3.79 15.51 -3.08
CA LEU A 47 4.91 15.67 -4.02
C LEU A 47 4.83 16.95 -4.86
N PHE A 48 3.80 17.79 -4.67
CA PHE A 48 3.55 19.01 -5.45
C PHE A 48 3.52 18.79 -6.97
N ILE A 49 2.89 17.70 -7.43
CA ILE A 49 2.76 17.35 -8.84
C ILE A 49 1.32 16.95 -9.21
N HIS A 50 1.02 16.93 -10.50
CA HIS A 50 -0.29 16.48 -10.98
C HIS A 50 -0.44 14.95 -10.79
N PRO A 51 -1.61 14.43 -10.35
CA PRO A 51 -1.84 12.99 -10.14
C PRO A 51 -1.54 12.12 -11.36
N THR A 52 -1.91 12.58 -12.56
CA THR A 52 -1.59 11.90 -13.82
C THR A 52 -0.09 11.81 -14.07
N HIS A 53 0.66 12.88 -13.74
CA HIS A 53 2.11 12.86 -13.91
C HIS A 53 2.76 11.87 -12.94
N LEU A 54 2.32 11.83 -11.68
CA LEU A 54 2.76 10.84 -10.71
C LEU A 54 2.46 9.42 -11.19
N SER A 55 1.20 9.13 -11.54
CA SER A 55 0.77 7.81 -12.00
C SER A 55 1.58 7.32 -13.20
N ASN A 56 1.74 8.17 -14.23
CA ASN A 56 2.53 7.84 -15.40
C ASN A 56 4.00 7.61 -15.08
N THR A 57 4.59 8.43 -14.19
CA THR A 57 6.00 8.30 -13.81
C THR A 57 6.25 7.00 -13.07
N ILE A 58 5.42 6.65 -12.08
CA ILE A 58 5.53 5.39 -11.34
C ILE A 58 5.35 4.19 -12.27
N LYS A 59 4.32 4.23 -13.14
CA LYS A 59 4.08 3.14 -14.10
C LYS A 59 5.24 2.98 -15.08
N LEU A 60 5.82 4.07 -15.57
CA LEU A 60 6.96 4.03 -16.50
C LEU A 60 8.22 3.47 -15.83
N GLN A 61 8.49 3.86 -14.58
CA GLN A 61 9.71 3.45 -13.87
C GLN A 61 9.63 2.03 -13.29
N THR A 62 8.42 1.55 -12.96
CA THR A 62 8.24 0.32 -12.16
C THR A 62 7.37 -0.75 -12.82
N GLY A 63 6.65 -0.40 -13.90
CA GLY A 63 5.67 -1.27 -14.54
C GLY A 63 4.33 -1.40 -13.80
N LYS A 64 4.19 -0.84 -12.59
CA LYS A 64 3.00 -0.94 -11.74
C LYS A 64 2.42 0.43 -11.41
N SER A 65 1.14 0.49 -11.08
CA SER A 65 0.49 1.72 -10.64
C SER A 65 0.82 2.02 -9.17
N PRO A 66 0.72 3.30 -8.75
CA PRO A 66 0.83 3.66 -7.33
C PRO A 66 -0.14 2.90 -6.42
N CYS A 67 -1.35 2.58 -6.92
CA CYS A 67 -2.34 1.82 -6.19
C CYS A 67 -1.85 0.38 -5.93
N ASP A 68 -1.21 -0.25 -6.91
CA ASP A 68 -0.68 -1.61 -6.77
C ASP A 68 0.38 -1.68 -5.65
N PHE A 69 1.21 -0.65 -5.51
CA PHE A 69 2.20 -0.59 -4.43
C PHE A 69 1.54 -0.42 -3.07
N LEU A 70 0.55 0.47 -2.96
CA LEU A 70 -0.18 0.67 -1.72
C LEU A 70 -0.90 -0.61 -1.29
N GLU A 71 -1.61 -1.25 -2.20
CA GLU A 71 -2.30 -2.51 -1.94
C GLU A 71 -1.32 -3.64 -1.58
N ALA A 72 -0.17 -3.73 -2.26
CA ALA A 72 0.87 -4.71 -1.94
C ALA A 72 1.40 -4.53 -0.51
N ARG A 73 1.70 -3.28 -0.10
CA ARG A 73 2.18 -2.99 1.25
C ARG A 73 1.12 -3.25 2.31
N LEU A 74 -0.15 -2.91 2.03
CA LEU A 74 -1.26 -3.21 2.92
C LEU A 74 -1.47 -4.70 3.14
N VAL A 75 -1.33 -5.54 2.09
CA VAL A 75 -1.45 -7.00 2.28
C VAL A 75 -0.25 -7.60 3.01
N GLU A 76 0.97 -7.10 2.78
CA GLU A 76 2.15 -7.53 3.55
C GLU A 76 1.94 -7.28 5.05
N GLU A 77 1.45 -6.11 5.39
CA GLU A 77 1.20 -5.75 6.78
C GLU A 77 0.00 -6.49 7.37
N ALA A 78 -1.04 -6.75 6.56
CA ALA A 78 -2.13 -7.62 6.95
C ALA A 78 -1.66 -9.03 7.30
N LYS A 79 -0.76 -9.60 6.48
CA LYS A 79 -0.18 -10.93 6.74
C LYS A 79 0.57 -10.92 8.07
N ARG A 80 1.41 -9.90 8.29
CA ARG A 80 2.18 -9.74 9.53
C ARG A 80 1.27 -9.66 10.76
N LEU A 81 0.24 -8.82 10.72
CA LEU A 81 -0.73 -8.71 11.81
C LEU A 81 -1.51 -10.01 12.04
N LEU A 82 -1.82 -10.76 10.99
CA LEU A 82 -2.54 -12.02 11.12
C LEU A 82 -1.69 -13.12 11.76
N SER A 83 -0.37 -13.15 11.49
CA SER A 83 0.55 -14.15 12.03
C SER A 83 1.13 -13.78 13.40
N GLU A 84 1.32 -12.51 13.70
CA GLU A 84 2.03 -12.05 14.91
C GLU A 84 1.12 -11.50 16.01
N SER A 85 -0.17 -11.24 15.73
CA SER A 85 -1.07 -10.60 16.70
C SER A 85 -2.34 -11.40 16.96
N THR A 86 -2.90 -11.17 18.15
CA THR A 86 -4.19 -11.72 18.60
C THR A 86 -5.40 -10.86 18.20
N LEU A 87 -5.18 -9.75 17.47
CA LEU A 87 -6.24 -8.84 17.03
C LEU A 87 -7.31 -9.59 16.23
N SER A 88 -8.59 -9.25 16.40
CA SER A 88 -9.63 -9.87 15.59
C SER A 88 -9.46 -9.47 14.10
N ILE A 89 -10.06 -10.25 13.19
CA ILE A 89 -10.05 -9.92 11.76
C ILE A 89 -10.73 -8.56 11.52
N ALA A 90 -11.75 -8.22 12.32
CA ALA A 90 -12.42 -6.93 12.28
C ALA A 90 -11.48 -5.80 12.74
N ASP A 91 -10.74 -5.99 13.84
CA ASP A 91 -9.79 -4.99 14.34
C ASP A 91 -8.66 -4.74 13.33
N ILE A 92 -8.16 -5.80 12.68
CA ILE A 92 -7.14 -5.66 11.62
C ILE A 92 -7.72 -4.90 10.43
N ALA A 93 -8.96 -5.20 10.02
CA ALA A 93 -9.62 -4.47 8.95
C ALA A 93 -9.72 -2.97 9.29
N THR A 94 -10.22 -2.63 10.48
CA THR A 94 -10.31 -1.24 10.95
C THR A 94 -8.94 -0.58 11.04
N LYS A 95 -7.93 -1.29 11.57
CA LYS A 95 -6.56 -0.79 11.69
C LYS A 95 -5.94 -0.46 10.33
N LEU A 96 -6.26 -1.25 9.30
CA LEU A 96 -5.83 -1.01 7.92
C LEU A 96 -6.81 -0.12 7.14
N THR A 97 -7.65 0.65 7.85
CA THR A 97 -8.59 1.64 7.31
C THR A 97 -9.71 1.07 6.42
N PHE A 98 -9.96 -0.24 6.47
CA PHE A 98 -11.11 -0.82 5.80
C PHE A 98 -12.38 -0.52 6.60
N LYS A 99 -13.38 0.05 5.92
CA LYS A 99 -14.68 0.36 6.52
C LYS A 99 -15.42 -0.89 7.00
N GLU A 100 -15.25 -2.00 6.29
CA GLU A 100 -15.97 -3.25 6.53
C GLU A 100 -15.00 -4.45 6.50
N ALA A 101 -15.11 -5.35 7.47
CA ALA A 101 -14.29 -6.57 7.54
C ALA A 101 -14.50 -7.49 6.32
N THR A 102 -15.68 -7.45 5.70
CA THR A 102 -15.98 -8.16 4.45
C THR A 102 -15.14 -7.65 3.28
N ASN A 103 -14.91 -6.33 3.19
CA ASN A 103 -14.09 -5.73 2.14
C ASN A 103 -12.62 -6.09 2.35
N PHE A 104 -12.13 -6.03 3.59
CA PHE A 104 -10.81 -6.52 3.94
C PHE A 104 -10.62 -8.00 3.57
N THR A 105 -11.60 -8.85 3.88
CA THR A 105 -11.52 -10.29 3.56
C THR A 105 -11.42 -10.54 2.06
N LYS A 106 -12.21 -9.84 1.23
CA LYS A 106 -12.13 -9.92 -0.24
C LYS A 106 -10.78 -9.42 -0.75
N PHE A 107 -10.34 -8.28 -0.25
CA PHE A 107 -9.03 -7.70 -0.57
C PHE A 107 -7.91 -8.69 -0.26
N PHE A 108 -7.84 -9.17 0.98
CA PHE A 108 -6.80 -10.10 1.42
C PHE A 108 -6.80 -11.39 0.59
N LYS A 109 -7.98 -11.97 0.35
CA LYS A 109 -8.12 -13.19 -0.47
C LYS A 109 -7.65 -12.99 -1.91
N ARG A 110 -7.88 -11.81 -2.51
CA ARG A 110 -7.39 -11.48 -3.86
C ARG A 110 -5.87 -11.58 -3.96
N PHE A 111 -5.16 -11.18 -2.91
CA PHE A 111 -3.70 -11.16 -2.88
C PHE A 111 -3.06 -12.43 -2.31
N ALA A 112 -3.66 -13.03 -1.28
CA ALA A 112 -3.11 -14.18 -0.57
C ALA A 112 -3.67 -15.54 -1.07
N GLY A 113 -4.70 -15.53 -1.91
CA GLY A 113 -5.37 -16.75 -2.40
C GLY A 113 -6.31 -17.43 -1.40
N MET A 114 -6.35 -16.95 -0.15
CA MET A 114 -7.14 -17.54 0.94
C MET A 114 -7.69 -16.46 1.87
N THR A 115 -8.67 -16.80 2.70
CA THR A 115 -9.25 -15.83 3.65
C THR A 115 -8.28 -15.48 4.80
N PRO A 116 -8.40 -14.31 5.44
CA PRO A 116 -7.61 -13.95 6.62
C PRO A 116 -7.68 -15.01 7.73
N LYS A 117 -8.86 -15.61 7.94
CA LYS A 117 -9.07 -16.66 8.93
C LYS A 117 -8.26 -17.92 8.60
N GLN A 118 -8.31 -18.37 7.35
CA GLN A 118 -7.54 -19.54 6.88
C GLN A 118 -6.03 -19.28 6.93
N TYR A 119 -5.59 -18.07 6.63
CA TYR A 119 -4.18 -17.69 6.72
C TYR A 119 -3.70 -17.74 8.17
N ARG A 120 -4.44 -17.11 9.10
CA ARG A 120 -4.08 -17.12 10.53
C ARG A 120 -4.02 -18.53 11.11
N ALA A 121 -4.91 -19.43 10.72
CA ALA A 121 -4.93 -20.80 11.23
C ALA A 121 -3.60 -21.55 10.98
N GLN A 122 -2.84 -21.18 9.95
CA GLN A 122 -1.53 -21.80 9.65
C GLN A 122 -0.45 -21.47 10.69
N PHE A 123 -0.67 -20.50 11.58
CA PHE A 123 0.28 -20.04 12.58
C PHE A 123 -0.14 -20.36 14.02
N ILE A 124 -1.35 -20.94 14.21
CA ILE A 124 -1.88 -21.26 15.55
C ILE A 124 -1.47 -22.68 16.00
N ASP A 125 -1.06 -23.55 15.07
CA ASP A 125 -0.62 -24.93 15.34
C ASP A 125 0.92 -25.10 15.37
N SER A 126 1.69 -24.07 15.77
CA SER A 126 3.16 -24.11 15.84
C SER A 126 3.71 -23.69 17.20
#